data_AF-A0A1M6CN73-F1
#
_entry.id   AF-A0A1M6CN73-F1
#
_cell.length_a   1.000
_cell.length_b   1.000
_cell.length_c   1.000
_cell.angle_alpha   90.00
_cell.angle_beta   90.00
_cell.angle_gamma   90.00
#
_symmetry.space_group_name_H-M   'P 1'
#
loop_
_entity.id
_entity.type
_entity.pdbx_description
1 polymer ?
#
loop_
_entity_poly.entity_id
_entity_poly.type
_entity_poly.pdbx_seq_one_letter_code
_entity_poly.pdbx_strand_id
1 'polypeptide(L)'
;MRYTFIDNAYRVVRITGPTHNLLGLEFGDDGEDCVQTAVDLRNDGQSVINQDELIRHVNQGVSDANRDYGANYFAMTIQYAGDDTPPEDIYSVLAYKIIERLVTSESFASE
;
A
#
# COMPACT_ATOMS: atom_id res chain seq x y z
N MET A 1 -7.03 -9.02 -8.05
CA MET A 1 -6.80 -8.21 -6.84
C MET A 1 -8.15 -7.99 -6.16
N ARG A 2 -8.17 -7.89 -4.83
CA ARG A 2 -9.35 -7.56 -4.04
C ARG A 2 -9.08 -6.25 -3.31
N TYR A 3 -10.05 -5.34 -3.30
CA TYR A 3 -9.91 -4.01 -2.71
C TYR A 3 -10.91 -3.85 -1.56
N THR A 4 -10.44 -3.41 -0.40
CA THR A 4 -11.26 -3.19 0.79
C THR A 4 -10.90 -1.89 1.48
N PHE A 5 -11.86 -1.29 2.18
CA PHE A 5 -11.62 -0.16 3.08
C PHE A 5 -12.00 -0.60 4.49
N ILE A 6 -11.02 -0.67 5.38
CA ILE A 6 -11.17 -1.19 6.75
C ILE A 6 -10.14 -0.52 7.64
N ASP A 7 -10.53 -0.20 8.89
CA ASP A 7 -9.68 0.50 9.87
C ASP A 7 -9.00 1.75 9.30
N ASN A 8 -9.77 2.56 8.56
CA ASN A 8 -9.28 3.78 7.89
C ASN A 8 -8.23 3.57 6.78
N ALA A 9 -7.92 2.32 6.42
CA ALA A 9 -6.93 1.99 5.39
C ALA A 9 -7.59 1.51 4.10
N TYR A 10 -7.11 2.03 2.97
CA TYR A 10 -7.41 1.52 1.65
C TYR A 10 -6.49 0.33 1.36
N ARG A 11 -7.06 -0.86 1.28
CA ARG A 11 -6.32 -2.11 1.13
C ARG A 11 -6.48 -2.71 -0.26
N VAL A 12 -5.41 -3.35 -0.73
CA VAL A 12 -5.40 -4.25 -1.88
C VAL A 12 -4.71 -5.55 -1.52
N VAL A 13 -5.34 -6.66 -1.87
CA VAL A 13 -4.77 -8.01 -1.80
C VAL A 13 -4.57 -8.54 -3.21
N ARG A 14 -3.36 -8.99 -3.50
CA ARG A 14 -2.98 -9.65 -4.75
C ARG A 14 -2.59 -11.09 -4.44
N ILE A 15 -3.30 -12.04 -5.05
CA ILE A 15 -2.95 -13.47 -5.00
C ILE A 15 -2.77 -13.95 -6.44
N THR A 16 -1.59 -14.48 -6.76
CA THR A 16 -1.27 -15.09 -8.05
C THR A 16 -0.50 -16.39 -7.84
N GLY A 17 -1.22 -17.52 -7.86
CA GLY A 17 -0.63 -18.82 -7.57
C GLY A 17 -0.09 -18.86 -6.13
N PRO A 18 1.20 -19.18 -5.91
CA PRO A 18 1.80 -19.19 -4.58
C PRO A 18 2.08 -17.78 -4.04
N THR A 19 2.15 -16.76 -4.91
CA THR A 19 2.48 -15.39 -4.54
C THR A 19 1.27 -14.69 -3.96
N HIS A 20 1.43 -14.09 -2.80
CA HIS A 20 0.42 -13.28 -2.13
C HIS A 20 1.05 -12.03 -1.52
N ASN A 21 0.35 -10.91 -1.65
CA ASN A 21 0.77 -9.62 -1.09
C ASN A 21 -0.46 -8.86 -0.59
N LEU A 22 -0.34 -8.22 0.56
CA LEU A 22 -1.30 -7.28 1.13
C LEU A 22 -0.63 -5.92 1.28
N LEU A 23 -1.30 -4.89 0.77
CA LEU A 23 -0.93 -3.50 1.06
C LEU A 23 -2.15 -2.74 1.57
N GLY A 24 -2.02 -2.05 2.69
CA GLY A 24 -2.97 -1.05 3.18
C GLY A 24 -2.31 0.31 3.28
N LEU A 25 -2.99 1.35 2.82
CA LEU A 25 -2.53 2.73 2.92
C LEU A 25 -3.55 3.60 3.66
N GLU A 26 -3.06 4.32 4.65
CA GLU A 26 -3.77 5.46 5.23
C GLU A 26 -3.12 6.74 4.72
N PHE A 27 -3.93 7.70 4.27
CA PHE A 27 -3.46 8.94 3.69
C PHE A 27 -3.59 10.10 4.68
N GLY A 28 -2.64 11.03 4.64
CA GLY A 28 -2.64 12.23 5.46
C GLY A 28 -3.21 13.45 4.74
N ASP A 29 -3.59 14.45 5.54
CA ASP A 29 -4.26 15.66 5.04
C ASP A 29 -3.32 16.74 4.48
N ASP A 30 -2.02 16.74 4.78
CA ASP A 30 -0.97 17.52 4.08
C ASP A 30 0.37 17.41 4.82
N GLY A 31 1.48 17.32 4.09
CA GLY A 31 2.82 17.66 4.60
C GLY A 31 3.92 16.64 4.31
N GLU A 32 4.96 17.11 3.61
CA GLU A 32 6.22 16.38 3.33
C GLU A 32 7.01 15.96 4.59
N ASP A 33 6.58 16.41 5.78
CA ASP A 33 7.28 16.19 7.06
C ASP A 33 6.64 15.13 7.96
N CYS A 34 5.65 14.36 7.49
CA CYS A 34 5.09 13.30 8.32
C CYS A 34 5.91 12.01 8.28
N VAL A 35 6.28 11.52 9.47
CA VAL A 35 7.03 10.26 9.61
C VAL A 35 6.13 9.10 9.17
N GLN A 36 6.49 8.48 8.06
CA GLN A 36 5.81 7.28 7.58
C GLN A 36 6.05 6.12 8.54
N THR A 37 4.99 5.37 8.83
CA THR A 37 5.05 4.19 9.70
C THR A 37 4.67 2.94 8.92
N ALA A 38 5.55 1.94 8.90
CA ALA A 38 5.26 0.62 8.38
C ALA A 38 4.78 -0.31 9.51
N VAL A 39 3.64 -0.96 9.32
CA VAL A 39 2.99 -1.84 10.30
C VAL A 39 2.87 -3.24 9.70
N ASP A 40 3.57 -4.20 10.29
CA ASP A 40 3.39 -5.63 10.00
C ASP A 40 2.14 -6.14 10.72
N LEU A 41 1.13 -6.56 9.96
CA LEU A 41 -0.12 -7.08 10.49
C LEU A 41 -0.02 -8.52 11.02
N ARG A 42 1.07 -9.25 10.68
CA ARG A 42 1.32 -10.60 11.23
C ARG A 42 2.03 -10.54 12.57
N ASN A 43 2.98 -9.61 12.72
CA ASN A 43 3.72 -9.31 13.95
C ASN A 43 4.15 -10.57 14.73
N ASP A 44 4.73 -11.54 14.03
CA ASP A 44 5.24 -12.79 14.62
C ASP A 44 6.75 -12.75 14.90
N GLY A 45 7.40 -11.61 14.61
CA GLY A 45 8.82 -11.38 14.81
C GLY A 45 9.71 -11.93 13.70
N GLN A 46 9.16 -12.45 12.60
CA GLN A 46 9.90 -12.98 11.45
C GLN A 46 9.35 -12.45 10.12
N SER A 47 9.37 -11.13 9.92
CA SER A 47 9.08 -10.55 8.61
C SER A 47 10.15 -10.95 7.60
N VAL A 48 9.74 -11.53 6.46
CA VAL A 48 10.61 -11.75 5.29
C VAL A 48 10.70 -10.53 4.39
N ILE A 49 9.88 -9.50 4.67
CA ILE A 49 9.82 -8.25 3.92
C ILE A 49 10.78 -7.23 4.53
N ASN A 50 11.59 -6.61 3.68
CA ASN A 50 12.43 -5.48 4.05
C ASN A 50 11.58 -4.20 4.10
N GLN A 51 11.43 -3.62 5.30
CA GLN A 51 10.61 -2.43 5.51
C GLN A 51 11.10 -1.19 4.76
N ASP A 52 12.41 -1.00 4.63
CA ASP A 52 12.97 0.17 3.94
C ASP A 52 12.68 0.09 2.44
N GLU A 53 12.82 -1.10 1.84
CA GLU A 53 12.48 -1.32 0.43
C GLU A 53 10.96 -1.24 0.20
N LEU A 54 10.14 -1.79 1.10
CA LEU A 54 8.68 -1.64 1.08
C LEU A 54 8.29 -0.16 1.04
N ILE A 55 8.80 0.65 1.96
CA ILE A 55 8.51 2.10 2.03
C ILE A 55 8.95 2.79 0.74
N ARG A 56 10.16 2.51 0.25
CA ARG A 56 10.69 3.05 -1.00
C ARG A 56 9.77 2.73 -2.18
N HIS A 57 9.34 1.48 -2.29
CA HIS A 57 8.47 1.02 -3.37
C HIS A 57 7.06 1.59 -3.29
N VAL A 58 6.47 1.67 -2.10
CA VAL A 58 5.16 2.31 -1.90
C VAL A 58 5.22 3.78 -2.32
N ASN A 59 6.22 4.52 -1.87
CA ASN A 59 6.38 5.94 -2.22
C ASN A 59 6.57 6.14 -3.72
N GLN A 60 7.33 5.28 -4.38
CA GLN A 60 7.46 5.29 -5.84
C GLN A 60 6.10 5.11 -6.52
N GLY A 61 5.31 4.12 -6.10
CA GLY A 61 3.99 3.84 -6.67
C GLY A 61 2.97 4.96 -6.45
N VAL A 62 2.96 5.56 -5.26
CA VAL A 62 2.12 6.73 -4.95
C VAL A 62 2.53 7.93 -5.81
N SER A 63 3.82 8.23 -5.91
CA SER A 63 4.34 9.34 -6.71
C SER A 63 4.02 9.17 -8.20
N ASP A 64 4.20 7.96 -8.74
CA ASP A 64 3.87 7.66 -10.12
C ASP A 64 2.37 7.84 -10.41
N ALA A 65 1.49 7.37 -9.52
CA ALA A 65 0.06 7.56 -9.69
C ALA A 65 -0.38 9.02 -9.52
N ASN A 66 0.19 9.75 -8.54
CA ASN A 66 -0.07 11.19 -8.38
C ASN A 66 0.28 11.96 -9.65
N ARG A 67 1.43 11.67 -10.26
CA ARG A 67 1.87 12.27 -11.52
C ARG A 67 0.91 11.94 -12.67
N ASP A 68 0.54 10.66 -12.81
CA ASP A 68 -0.26 10.19 -13.95
C ASP A 68 -1.72 10.67 -13.88
N TYR A 69 -2.29 10.77 -12.67
CA TYR A 69 -3.69 11.15 -12.45
C TYR A 69 -3.90 12.59 -11.99
N GLY A 70 -2.83 13.38 -11.81
CA GLY A 70 -2.91 14.76 -11.30
C GLY A 70 -3.44 14.82 -9.85
N ALA A 71 -3.12 13.80 -9.05
CA ALA A 71 -3.52 13.69 -7.65
C ALA A 71 -2.38 14.11 -6.70
N ASN A 72 -2.67 14.17 -5.40
CA ASN A 72 -1.72 14.61 -4.38
C ASN A 72 -1.86 13.80 -3.08
N TYR A 73 -1.78 12.47 -3.19
CA TYR A 73 -1.86 11.57 -2.03
C TYR A 73 -0.50 11.37 -1.36
N PHE A 74 -0.50 11.28 -0.03
CA PHE A 74 0.68 10.96 0.77
C PHE A 74 0.36 9.84 1.74
N ALA A 75 1.03 8.69 1.59
CA ALA A 75 0.87 7.58 2.53
C ALA A 75 1.51 7.96 3.88
N MET A 76 0.76 7.87 4.98
CA MET A 76 1.27 8.03 6.35
C MET A 76 1.52 6.68 7.01
N THR A 77 0.57 5.77 6.85
CA THR A 77 0.64 4.42 7.42
C THR A 77 0.65 3.41 6.29
N ILE A 78 1.62 2.50 6.33
CA ILE A 78 1.80 1.42 5.36
C ILE A 78 1.59 0.10 6.10
N GLN A 79 0.47 -0.56 5.85
CA GLN A 79 0.15 -1.86 6.41
C GLN A 79 0.55 -2.96 5.42
N TYR A 80 1.24 -3.98 5.90
CA TYR A 80 1.66 -5.15 5.10
C TYR A 80 1.60 -6.42 5.94
N ALA A 81 1.75 -7.59 5.31
CA ALA A 81 1.91 -8.85 6.04
C ALA A 81 3.37 -9.31 5.94
N GLY A 82 4.02 -9.57 7.08
CA GLY A 82 5.43 -9.99 7.13
C GLY A 82 5.72 -11.32 6.43
N ASP A 83 4.70 -12.15 6.17
CA ASP A 83 4.77 -13.41 5.43
C ASP A 83 4.46 -13.26 3.93
N ASP A 84 4.26 -12.03 3.43
CA ASP A 84 4.04 -11.77 2.02
C ASP A 84 5.19 -12.28 1.15
N THR A 85 4.89 -12.53 -0.12
CA THR A 85 5.86 -13.08 -1.07
C THR A 85 6.75 -11.97 -1.65
N PRO A 86 8.09 -12.02 -1.47
CA PRO A 86 9.02 -11.11 -2.15
C PRO A 86 9.02 -11.31 -3.68
N PRO A 87 9.59 -10.37 -4.47
CA PRO A 87 10.26 -9.12 -4.06
C PRO A 87 9.31 -7.97 -3.70
N GLU A 88 9.82 -6.96 -3.01
CA GLU A 88 9.09 -5.77 -2.55
C GLU A 88 8.66 -4.82 -3.68
N ASP A 89 9.21 -4.99 -4.89
CA ASP A 89 8.87 -4.13 -6.03
C ASP A 89 7.37 -4.15 -6.40
N ILE A 90 6.68 -5.24 -6.05
CA ILE A 90 5.24 -5.37 -6.24
C ILE A 90 4.46 -4.32 -5.47
N TYR A 91 4.98 -3.82 -4.34
CA TYR A 91 4.30 -2.80 -3.54
C TYR A 91 4.20 -1.46 -4.26
N SER A 92 5.09 -1.16 -5.23
CA SER A 92 4.91 -0.02 -6.13
C SER A 92 3.65 -0.17 -6.99
N VAL A 93 3.40 -1.36 -7.52
CA VAL A 93 2.21 -1.64 -8.33
C VAL A 93 0.96 -1.58 -7.46
N LEU A 94 1.00 -2.13 -6.25
CA LEU A 94 -0.15 -2.13 -5.34
C LEU A 94 -0.52 -0.70 -4.91
N ALA A 95 0.47 0.12 -4.57
CA ALA A 95 0.25 1.53 -4.21
C ALA A 95 -0.35 2.32 -5.37
N TYR A 96 0.20 2.15 -6.59
CA TYR A 96 -0.35 2.77 -7.79
C TYR A 96 -1.82 2.39 -7.99
N LYS A 97 -2.14 1.09 -7.83
CA LYS A 97 -3.50 0.57 -8.00
C LYS A 97 -4.49 1.06 -6.95
N ILE A 98 -4.05 1.38 -5.74
CA ILE A 98 -4.91 2.03 -4.73
C ILE A 98 -5.26 3.45 -5.19
N ILE A 99 -4.28 4.24 -5.63
CA ILE A 99 -4.53 5.62 -6.09
C ILE A 99 -5.36 5.66 -7.37
N GLU A 100 -5.06 4.81 -8.36
CA GLU A 100 -5.87 4.66 -9.57
C GLU A 100 -7.35 4.45 -9.21
N ARG A 101 -7.62 3.49 -8.31
CA ARG A 101 -8.98 3.17 -7.84
C ARG A 101 -9.67 4.36 -7.17
N LEU A 102 -8.96 5.10 -6.33
CA LEU A 102 -9.46 6.29 -5.65
C LEU A 102 -9.85 7.38 -6.65
N VAL A 103 -8.99 7.68 -7.62
CA VAL A 103 -9.22 8.75 -8.58
C VAL A 103 -10.29 8.37 -9.61
N THR A 104 -10.33 7.11 -10.06
CA THR A 104 -11.38 6.63 -10.98
C THR A 104 -12.73 6.39 -10.30
N SER A 105 -12.83 6.64 -8.98
CA SER A 105 -14.03 6.43 -8.18
C SER A 105 -14.55 4.99 -8.21
N GLU A 106 -13.65 4.02 -8.40
CA GLU A 106 -13.99 2.60 -8.28
C GLU A 106 -14.18 2.22 -6.80
N SER A 107 -15.21 1.42 -6.50
CA SER A 107 -15.58 1.12 -5.11
C SER A 107 -14.57 0.22 -4.40
N PHE A 108 -14.26 0.52 -3.13
CA PHE A 108 -13.69 -0.42 -2.19
C PHE A 108 -14.83 -1.13 -1.43
N ALA A 109 -14.72 -2.44 -1.20
CA ALA A 109 -15.69 -3.10 -0.33
C ALA A 109 -15.45 -2.70 1.13
N SER A 110 -16.50 -2.35 1.86
CA SER A 110 -16.47 -2.23 3.31
C SER A 110 -16.54 -3.63 3.92
N GLU A 111 -15.58 -4.00 4.78
CA GLU A 111 -15.65 -5.21 5.61
C GLU A 111 -16.03 -4.86 7.06
#